data_AF-Q0AUR4-F1
#
_entry.id   AF-Q0AUR4-F1
#
_cell.length_a   1.000
_cell.length_b   1.000
_cell.length_c   1.000
_cell.angle_alpha   90.00
_cell.angle_beta   90.00
_cell.angle_gamma   90.00
#
_symmetry.space_group_name_H-M   'P 1'
#
loop_
_entity.id
_entity.type
_entity.pdbx_description
1 polymer ?
#
loop_
_entity_poly.entity_id
_entity_poly.type
_entity_poly.pdbx_seq_one_letter_code
_entity_poly.pdbx_strand_id
1 'polypeptide(L)'
;MHYQPEELAILRENLNSDVREIDEAGYCFIYIPGLNMPPGCAPEKTDALLCPMPHSGYTSRLFFKDRIQTVKQVNWNGEVFVLGHKWYAFSYQNIENMPMLDMVINHLRGLVA
;
A
#
# COMPACT_ATOMS: atom_id res chain seq x y z
N MET A 1 -11.09 9.72 9.02
CA MET A 1 -10.37 10.82 8.33
C MET A 1 -10.57 10.51 6.86
N HIS A 2 -11.38 11.29 6.15
CA HIS A 2 -11.76 10.98 4.77
C HIS A 2 -10.86 11.77 3.83
N TYR A 3 -10.30 11.13 2.82
CA TYR A 3 -9.42 11.80 1.86
C TYR A 3 -10.25 12.54 0.82
N GLN A 4 -9.63 13.54 0.17
CA GLN A 4 -10.35 14.33 -0.81
C GLN A 4 -10.76 13.44 -2.00
N PRO A 5 -11.99 13.58 -2.53
CA PRO A 5 -12.45 12.78 -3.66
C PRO A 5 -11.51 12.82 -4.89
N GLU A 6 -10.80 13.94 -5.06
CA GLU A 6 -9.80 14.13 -6.12
C GLU A 6 -8.59 13.18 -5.98
N GLU A 7 -8.12 12.93 -4.76
CA GLU A 7 -6.99 12.02 -4.53
C GLU A 7 -7.38 10.56 -4.83
N LEU A 8 -8.59 10.16 -4.42
CA LEU A 8 -9.12 8.84 -4.78
C LEU A 8 -9.32 8.70 -6.29
N ALA A 9 -9.78 9.75 -6.98
CA ALA A 9 -9.93 9.74 -8.43
C ALA A 9 -8.57 9.54 -9.13
N ILE A 10 -7.53 10.22 -8.66
CA ILE A 10 -6.16 10.04 -9.17
C ILE A 10 -5.69 8.59 -9.00
N LEU A 11 -5.91 7.98 -7.83
CA LEU A 11 -5.57 6.57 -7.61
C LEU A 11 -6.36 5.64 -8.53
N ARG A 12 -7.64 5.93 -8.77
CA ARG A 12 -8.50 5.14 -9.66
C ARG A 12 -8.04 5.18 -11.10
N GLU A 13 -7.63 6.35 -11.57
CA GLU A 13 -7.11 6.58 -12.92
C GLU A 13 -5.75 5.90 -13.14
N ASN A 14 -4.87 5.95 -12.13
CA ASN A 14 -3.47 5.54 -12.29
C ASN A 14 -3.19 4.09 -11.86
N LEU A 15 -3.98 3.52 -10.93
CA LEU A 15 -3.74 2.19 -10.38
C LEU A 15 -4.85 1.20 -10.76
N ASN A 16 -6.08 1.47 -10.36
CA ASN A 16 -7.25 0.62 -10.64
C ASN A 16 -8.56 1.36 -10.34
N SER A 17 -9.54 1.31 -11.25
CA SER A 17 -10.84 1.98 -11.10
C SER A 17 -11.63 1.61 -9.84
N ASP A 18 -11.38 0.41 -9.28
CA ASP A 18 -12.10 -0.13 -8.12
C ASP A 18 -11.46 0.26 -6.77
N VAL A 19 -10.50 1.20 -6.77
CA VAL A 19 -9.91 1.76 -5.54
C VAL A 19 -11.00 2.37 -4.65
N ARG A 20 -10.94 2.05 -3.34
CA ARG A 20 -11.92 2.50 -2.35
C ARG A 20 -11.33 2.67 -0.95
N GLU A 21 -11.92 3.59 -0.19
CA GLU A 21 -11.63 3.76 1.24
C GLU A 21 -12.34 2.68 2.06
N ILE A 22 -11.68 2.23 3.12
CA ILE A 22 -12.23 1.31 4.12
C ILE A 22 -11.73 1.75 5.50
N ASP A 23 -12.66 2.06 6.40
CA ASP A 23 -12.36 2.40 7.78
C ASP A 23 -12.36 1.15 8.68
N GLU A 24 -11.32 0.97 9.50
CA GLU A 24 -11.26 -0.07 10.52
C GLU A 24 -10.47 0.39 11.74
N ALA A 25 -11.03 0.19 12.94
CA ALA A 25 -10.36 0.47 14.21
C ALA A 25 -9.72 1.87 14.33
N GLY A 26 -10.33 2.88 13.67
CA GLY A 26 -9.83 4.26 13.66
C GLY A 26 -8.79 4.58 12.58
N TYR A 27 -8.44 3.61 11.74
CA TYR A 27 -7.59 3.79 10.57
C TYR A 27 -8.42 3.87 9.30
N CYS A 28 -8.03 4.77 8.40
CA CYS A 28 -8.56 4.82 7.03
C CYS A 28 -7.57 4.12 6.10
N PHE A 29 -7.98 2.99 5.54
CA PHE A 29 -7.20 2.24 4.56
C PHE A 29 -7.72 2.51 3.16
N ILE A 30 -6.81 2.53 2.19
CA ILE A 30 -7.15 2.60 0.77
C ILE A 30 -6.91 1.23 0.16
N TYR A 31 -7.98 0.54 -0.21
CA TYR A 31 -7.91 -0.74 -0.90
C TYR A 31 -7.68 -0.53 -2.39
N ILE A 32 -6.63 -1.17 -2.89
CA ILE A 32 -6.17 -1.09 -4.27
C ILE A 32 -6.20 -2.52 -4.84
N PRO A 33 -7.27 -2.90 -5.55
CA PRO A 33 -7.37 -4.23 -6.12
C PRO A 33 -6.40 -4.39 -7.27
N GLY A 34 -5.70 -5.52 -7.31
CA GLY A 34 -4.80 -5.87 -8.39
C GLY A 34 -3.79 -4.76 -8.74
N LEU A 35 -3.05 -4.27 -7.76
CA LEU A 35 -1.92 -3.38 -7.96
C LEU A 35 -0.82 -4.09 -8.77
N ASN A 36 -0.35 -3.44 -9.84
CA ASN A 36 0.78 -3.95 -10.61
C ASN A 36 2.08 -3.78 -9.82
N MET A 37 2.86 -4.85 -9.74
CA MET A 37 4.13 -4.87 -9.05
C MET A 37 5.27 -4.43 -9.97
N PRO A 38 6.36 -3.87 -9.41
CA PRO A 38 7.55 -3.54 -10.19
C PRO A 38 8.11 -4.75 -10.96
N PRO A 39 8.77 -4.54 -12.11
CA PRO A 39 9.41 -5.62 -12.86
C PRO A 39 10.34 -6.47 -12.00
N GLY A 40 10.22 -7.79 -12.13
CA GLY A 40 11.00 -8.77 -11.35
C GLY A 40 10.40 -9.10 -9.98
N CYS A 41 9.27 -8.49 -9.60
CA CYS A 41 8.48 -8.96 -8.47
C CYS A 41 7.52 -10.09 -8.87
N ALA A 42 7.28 -11.04 -7.96
CA ALA A 42 6.27 -12.09 -8.12
C ALA A 42 5.37 -12.19 -6.87
N PRO A 43 4.03 -12.25 -7.01
CA PRO A 43 3.28 -12.14 -8.26
C PRO A 43 3.40 -10.76 -8.93
N GLU A 44 3.16 -10.69 -10.24
CA GLU A 44 3.18 -9.44 -11.01
C GLU A 44 2.03 -8.48 -10.63
N LYS A 45 1.00 -9.02 -9.99
CA LYS A 45 -0.20 -8.30 -9.55
C LYS A 45 -0.69 -8.87 -8.22
N THR A 46 -1.07 -8.00 -7.29
CA THR A 46 -1.66 -8.39 -5.99
C THR A 46 -2.62 -7.31 -5.52
N ASP A 47 -3.57 -7.66 -4.67
CA ASP A 47 -4.30 -6.64 -3.91
C ASP A 47 -3.38 -5.97 -2.89
N ALA A 48 -3.62 -4.69 -2.63
CA ALA A 48 -2.89 -3.91 -1.64
C ALA A 48 -3.82 -3.06 -0.76
N LEU A 49 -3.35 -2.73 0.44
CA LEU A 49 -3.92 -1.69 1.29
C LEU A 49 -2.86 -0.63 1.58
N LEU A 50 -3.14 0.62 1.27
CA LEU A 50 -2.38 1.76 1.78
C LEU A 50 -2.97 2.21 3.11
N CYS A 51 -2.14 2.38 4.13
CA CYS A 51 -2.46 3.15 5.32
C CYS A 51 -1.66 4.47 5.24
N PRO A 52 -2.30 5.60 4.86
CA PRO A 52 -1.60 6.87 4.63
C PRO A 52 -1.42 7.67 5.92
N MET A 53 -1.46 7.00 7.08
CA MET A 53 -1.40 7.61 8.40
C MET A 53 -0.50 6.80 9.35
N PRO A 54 -0.06 7.39 10.48
CA PRO A 54 0.86 6.74 11.39
C PRO A 54 0.35 5.39 11.91
N HIS A 55 1.07 4.31 11.61
CA HIS A 55 0.70 2.95 12.00
C HIS A 55 1.94 2.15 12.39
N SER A 56 1.94 1.53 13.57
CA SER A 56 3.05 0.72 14.08
C SER A 56 4.44 1.38 13.99
N GLY A 57 4.53 2.69 14.24
CA GLY A 57 5.79 3.44 14.23
C GLY A 57 6.27 3.94 12.86
N TYR A 58 5.47 3.78 11.80
CA TYR A 58 5.75 4.34 10.47
C TYR A 58 4.72 5.40 10.12
N THR A 59 5.12 6.42 9.35
CA THR A 59 4.27 7.54 8.91
C THR A 59 3.20 7.12 7.90
N SER A 60 3.48 6.07 7.14
CA SER A 60 2.55 5.36 6.27
C SER A 60 3.02 3.92 6.09
N ARG A 61 2.13 3.03 5.63
CA ARG A 61 2.45 1.63 5.34
C ARG A 61 1.70 1.13 4.12
N LEU A 62 2.33 0.23 3.37
CA LEU A 62 1.70 -0.53 2.30
C LEU A 62 1.63 -2.01 2.70
N PHE A 63 0.46 -2.60 2.56
CA PHE A 63 0.20 -3.99 2.86
C PHE A 63 -0.16 -4.72 1.57
N PHE A 64 0.31 -5.95 1.40
CA PHE A 64 0.06 -6.79 0.22
C PHE A 64 -0.70 -8.04 0.61
N LYS A 65 -1.64 -8.46 -0.23
CA LYS A 65 -2.40 -9.69 -0.01
C LYS A 65 -1.50 -10.92 -0.07
N ASP A 66 -0.58 -10.92 -1.02
CA ASP A 66 0.42 -11.97 -1.21
C ASP A 66 1.80 -11.52 -0.72
N ARG A 67 2.63 -12.48 -0.32
CA ARG A 67 4.03 -12.21 -0.01
C ARG A 67 4.79 -12.02 -1.30
N ILE A 68 5.20 -10.80 -1.57
CA ILE A 68 5.93 -10.46 -2.80
C ILE A 68 7.36 -11.01 -2.74
N GLN A 69 7.73 -11.81 -3.72
CA GLN A 69 9.12 -12.10 -4.04
C GLN A 69 9.68 -10.88 -4.76
N THR A 70 10.79 -10.33 -4.26
CA THR A 70 11.43 -9.11 -4.76
C THR A 70 12.80 -9.44 -5.35
N VAL A 71 13.29 -8.60 -6.28
CA VAL A 71 14.61 -8.77 -6.92
C VAL A 71 15.78 -8.70 -5.93
N LYS A 72 15.57 -8.06 -4.77
CA LYS A 72 16.50 -7.99 -3.64
C LYS A 72 15.81 -8.46 -2.37
N GLN A 73 16.59 -8.79 -1.34
CA GLN A 73 16.02 -9.05 -0.03
C GLN A 73 15.50 -7.74 0.60
N VAL A 74 14.26 -7.76 1.06
CA VAL A 74 13.63 -6.65 1.79
C VAL A 74 13.23 -7.08 3.20
N ASN A 75 13.24 -6.11 4.13
CA ASN A 75 12.81 -6.33 5.50
C ASN A 75 11.29 -6.24 5.59
N TRP A 76 10.63 -7.37 5.39
CA TRP A 76 9.20 -7.51 5.63
C TRP A 76 8.87 -7.26 7.10
N ASN A 77 7.87 -6.42 7.37
CA ASN A 77 7.46 -6.08 8.73
C ASN A 77 6.42 -7.06 9.30
N GLY A 78 6.48 -8.32 8.86
CA GLY A 78 5.62 -9.42 9.31
C GLY A 78 4.27 -9.52 8.61
N GLU A 79 3.50 -10.51 9.07
CA GLU A 79 2.10 -10.72 8.71
C GLU A 79 1.21 -9.95 9.69
N VAL A 80 0.26 -9.17 9.19
CA VAL A 80 -0.66 -8.35 9.99
C VAL A 80 -2.09 -8.71 9.61
N PHE A 81 -2.99 -8.73 10.59
CA PHE A 81 -4.41 -8.96 10.38
C PHE A 81 -5.16 -7.63 10.31
N VAL A 82 -5.70 -7.30 9.14
CA VAL A 82 -6.40 -6.04 8.84
C VAL A 82 -7.58 -6.36 7.93
N LEU A 83 -8.74 -5.74 8.17
CA LEU A 83 -10.00 -5.96 7.45
C LEU A 83 -10.42 -7.44 7.41
N GLY A 84 -10.25 -8.17 8.52
CA GLY A 84 -10.60 -9.58 8.58
C GLY A 84 -9.70 -10.51 7.76
N HIS A 85 -8.58 -10.01 7.22
CA HIS A 85 -7.67 -10.76 6.36
C HIS A 85 -6.22 -10.63 6.82
N LYS A 86 -5.41 -11.65 6.50
CA LYS A 86 -3.96 -11.57 6.63
C LYS A 86 -3.37 -10.77 5.46
N TRP A 87 -2.38 -9.94 5.78
CA TRP A 87 -1.62 -9.13 4.85
C TRP A 87 -0.13 -9.14 5.19
N TYR A 88 0.71 -8.91 4.19
CA TYR A 88 2.16 -8.76 4.33
C TYR A 88 2.52 -7.28 4.35
N ALA A 89 3.08 -6.79 5.46
CA ALA A 89 3.37 -5.39 5.62
C ALA A 89 4.77 -5.03 5.10
N PHE A 90 4.85 -3.97 4.31
CA PHE A 90 6.09 -3.34 3.89
C PHE A 90 6.01 -1.84 4.18
N SER A 91 6.94 -1.35 4.98
CA SER A 91 7.07 0.07 5.28
C SER A 91 8.37 0.61 4.71
N TYR A 92 8.31 1.81 4.13
CA TYR A 92 9.49 2.54 3.67
C TYR A 92 9.53 3.92 4.34
N GLN A 93 10.73 4.36 4.73
CA GLN A 93 10.89 5.60 5.51
C GLN A 93 10.68 6.85 4.64
N ASN A 94 10.40 7.97 5.31
CA ASN A 94 10.25 9.31 4.71
C ASN A 94 9.10 9.41 3.68
N ILE A 95 8.06 8.59 3.84
CA ILE A 95 6.81 8.70 3.09
C ILE A 95 5.79 9.40 4.00
N GLU A 96 5.86 10.72 4.01
CA GLU A 96 4.97 11.61 4.75
C GLU A 96 4.67 12.86 3.91
N ASN A 97 3.54 13.53 4.17
CA ASN A 97 3.16 14.81 3.55
C ASN A 97 3.21 14.83 2.01
N MET A 98 2.82 13.73 1.34
CA MET A 98 2.77 13.62 -0.12
C MET A 98 1.44 13.00 -0.59
N PRO A 99 1.03 13.21 -1.86
CA PRO A 99 -0.17 12.60 -2.41
C PRO A 99 -0.17 11.07 -2.30
N MET A 100 -1.34 10.46 -2.11
CA MET A 100 -1.45 9.01 -1.91
C MET A 100 -0.84 8.18 -3.05
N LEU A 101 -0.95 8.64 -4.30
CA LEU A 101 -0.32 7.97 -5.45
C LEU A 101 1.21 7.92 -5.29
N ASP A 102 1.81 9.04 -4.89
CA ASP A 102 3.24 9.12 -4.63
C ASP A 102 3.64 8.24 -3.45
N MET A 103 2.81 8.13 -2.42
CA MET A 103 3.05 7.19 -1.32
C MET A 103 3.15 5.75 -1.83
N VAL A 104 2.19 5.31 -2.67
CA VAL A 104 2.21 3.96 -3.25
C VAL A 104 3.46 3.77 -4.10
N ILE A 105 3.76 4.70 -5.01
CA ILE A 105 4.93 4.62 -5.90
C ILE A 105 6.23 4.53 -5.10
N ASN A 106 6.39 5.33 -4.04
CA ASN A 106 7.60 5.30 -3.22
C ASN A 106 7.75 4.00 -2.42
N HIS A 107 6.65 3.42 -1.92
CA HIS A 107 6.69 2.08 -1.34
C HIS A 107 7.10 1.02 -2.37
N LEU A 108 6.52 1.04 -3.58
CA LEU A 108 6.88 0.11 -4.64
C LEU A 108 8.34 0.26 -5.06
N ARG A 109 8.86 1.49 -5.14
CA ARG A 109 10.29 1.74 -5.38
C ARG A 109 11.15 1.11 -4.28
N GLY A 110 10.76 1.22 -3.01
CA GLY A 110 11.48 0.60 -1.90
C GLY A 110 11.67 -0.92 -2.03
N LEU A 111 10.77 -1.62 -2.74
CA LEU A 111 10.86 -3.06 -3.00
C LEU A 111 11.99 -3.43 -3.97
N VAL A 112 12.38 -2.52 -4.86
CA VAL A 112 13.31 -2.81 -5.98
C VAL A 112 14.55 -1.93 -6.03
N ALA A 113 14.55 -0.76 -5.39
CA ALA A 113 15.64 0.23 -5.43
C ALA A 113 16.92 -0.19 -4.72
#